data_AF-A0A9W6W9V8-F1
#
_entry.id   AF-A0A9W6W9V8-F1
#
_cell.length_a   1.000
_cell.length_b   1.000
_cell.length_c   1.000
_cell.angle_alpha   90.00
_cell.angle_beta   90.00
_cell.angle_gamma   90.00
#
_symmetry.space_group_name_H-M   'P 1'
#
loop_
_entity.id
_entity.type
_entity.pdbx_description
1 polymer ?
#
loop_
_entity_poly.entity_id
_entity_poly.type
_entity_poly.pdbx_seq_one_letter_code
_entity_poly.pdbx_strand_id
1 'polypeptide(L)'
;MTAPIPAPPIPTPPVTGSRWRLGYLLFGVLLMVGALSVVIGARFHSEHADTVRELRNSGTPVTATVTKVEISSGRSGGTKRFKLRYEQSGGRGAWVNCEPDPCPAVDDTVRIWVDPDDPYRFVDERGRLAVTDPGRNDGRMTMVFGMVMAGIGVVGLISLAVFLHTGVGSGGRYRAPRRW
;
A
#
# COMPACT_ATOMS: atom_id res chain seq x y z
N MET A 1 24.30 -72.65 24.49
CA MET A 1 24.39 -71.50 23.57
C MET A 1 23.06 -70.76 23.67
N THR A 2 23.05 -69.65 24.41
CA THR A 2 21.83 -68.89 24.73
C THR A 2 21.77 -67.71 23.78
N ALA A 3 20.73 -67.64 22.94
CA ALA A 3 20.57 -66.54 21.98
C ALA A 3 20.22 -65.23 22.72
N PRO A 4 20.79 -64.07 22.31
CA PRO A 4 20.46 -62.79 22.93
C PRO A 4 19.05 -62.33 22.53
N ILE A 5 18.29 -61.88 23.52
CA ILE A 5 16.92 -61.36 23.35
C ILE A 5 17.01 -59.97 22.68
N PRO A 6 16.25 -59.68 21.62
CA PRO A 6 16.27 -58.38 20.97
C PRO A 6 15.68 -57.31 21.89
N ALA A 7 16.39 -56.19 22.04
CA ALA A 7 15.94 -55.05 22.82
C ALA A 7 14.66 -54.44 22.20
N PRO A 8 13.70 -53.97 23.03
CA PRO A 8 12.48 -53.33 22.53
C PRO A 8 12.83 -52.02 21.81
N PRO A 9 12.07 -51.65 20.76
CA PRO A 9 12.29 -50.40 20.04
C PRO A 9 12.05 -49.20 20.97
N ILE A 10 13.01 -48.27 20.99
CA ILE A 10 12.92 -47.02 21.75
C ILE A 10 11.80 -46.16 21.14
N PRO A 11 10.78 -45.75 21.90
CA PRO A 11 9.76 -44.84 21.40
C PRO A 11 10.39 -43.48 21.11
N THR A 12 10.34 -43.03 19.85
CA THR A 12 10.72 -41.67 19.49
C THR A 12 9.64 -40.69 19.99
N PRO A 13 10.02 -39.53 20.55
CA PRO A 13 9.04 -38.56 21.02
C PRO A 13 8.24 -38.01 19.84
N PRO A 14 6.92 -37.79 20.00
CA PRO A 14 6.09 -37.19 18.96
C PRO A 14 6.55 -35.75 18.72
N VAL A 15 7.06 -35.48 17.52
CA VAL A 15 7.37 -34.12 17.04
C VAL A 15 6.06 -33.44 16.63
N THR A 16 5.18 -33.15 17.59
CA THR A 16 3.82 -32.71 17.26
C THR A 16 3.35 -31.62 18.22
N GLY A 17 3.50 -30.35 17.83
CA GLY A 17 2.78 -29.25 18.49
C GLY A 17 3.33 -27.85 18.26
N SER A 18 4.64 -27.68 18.09
CA SER A 18 5.27 -26.35 18.08
C SER A 18 5.04 -25.56 16.78
N ARG A 19 5.03 -26.23 15.63
CA ARG A 19 4.98 -25.56 14.30
C ARG A 19 3.65 -24.87 14.02
N TRP A 20 2.55 -25.40 14.55
CA TRP A 20 1.20 -24.86 14.32
C TRP A 20 0.97 -23.56 15.09
N ARG A 21 1.45 -23.47 16.34
CA ARG A 21 1.35 -22.24 17.14
C ARG A 21 2.15 -21.09 16.53
N LEU A 22 3.33 -21.38 15.98
CA LEU A 22 4.14 -20.39 15.27
C LEU A 22 3.44 -19.89 13.99
N GLY A 23 2.76 -20.79 13.26
CA GLY A 23 1.98 -20.45 12.07
C GLY A 23 0.82 -19.48 12.36
N TYR A 24 0.05 -19.72 13.42
CA TYR A 24 -1.06 -18.84 13.81
C TYR A 24 -0.57 -17.46 14.25
N LEU A 25 0.56 -17.39 14.98
CA LEU A 25 1.14 -16.11 15.39
C LEU A 25 1.61 -15.30 14.18
N LEU A 26 2.31 -15.92 13.23
CA LEU A 26 2.75 -15.26 12.01
C LEU A 26 1.57 -14.77 11.16
N PHE A 27 0.50 -15.56 11.08
CA PHE A 27 -0.72 -15.16 10.38
C PHE A 27 -1.40 -13.96 11.04
N GLY A 28 -1.52 -13.96 12.36
CA GLY A 28 -2.07 -12.81 13.11
C GLY A 28 -1.26 -11.53 12.91
N VAL A 29 0.08 -11.64 12.90
CA VAL A 29 0.98 -10.51 12.62
C VAL A 29 0.78 -9.98 11.20
N LEU A 30 0.69 -10.85 10.20
CA LEU A 30 0.44 -10.45 8.80
C LEU A 30 -0.88 -9.70 8.65
N LEU A 31 -1.95 -10.17 9.31
CA LEU A 31 -3.23 -9.47 9.31
C LEU A 31 -3.15 -8.10 9.97
N MET A 32 -2.46 -7.99 11.10
CA MET A 32 -2.31 -6.71 11.79
C MET A 32 -1.52 -5.70 10.93
N VAL A 33 -0.43 -6.15 10.28
CA VAL A 33 0.36 -5.32 9.36
C VAL A 33 -0.48 -4.90 8.15
N GLY A 34 -1.28 -5.81 7.60
CA GLY A 34 -2.20 -5.50 6.50
C GLY A 34 -3.25 -4.45 6.88
N ALA A 35 -3.89 -4.62 8.05
CA ALA A 35 -4.88 -3.67 8.56
C ALA A 35 -4.28 -2.29 8.85
N LEU A 36 -3.10 -2.24 9.48
CA LEU A 36 -2.39 -0.99 9.74
C LEU A 36 -2.06 -0.27 8.43
N SER A 37 -1.65 -1.02 7.41
CA SER A 37 -1.32 -0.47 6.09
C SER A 37 -2.54 0.14 5.39
N VAL A 38 -3.72 -0.47 5.54
CA VAL A 38 -5.00 0.10 5.05
C VAL A 38 -5.28 1.43 5.73
N VAL A 39 -5.20 1.47 7.06
CA VAL A 39 -5.53 2.68 7.84
C VAL A 39 -4.58 3.83 7.47
N ILE A 40 -3.29 3.54 7.36
CA ILE A 40 -2.29 4.52 6.93
C ILE A 40 -2.59 5.01 5.51
N GLY A 41 -2.86 4.10 4.56
CA GLY A 41 -3.21 4.46 3.18
C GLY A 41 -4.48 5.32 3.08
N ALA A 42 -5.51 5.00 3.87
CA ALA A 42 -6.75 5.77 3.94
C ALA A 42 -6.52 7.19 4.48
N ARG A 43 -5.68 7.33 5.51
CA ARG A 43 -5.30 8.64 6.08
C ARG A 43 -4.60 9.53 5.05
N PHE A 44 -3.59 9.00 4.36
CA PHE A 44 -2.91 9.75 3.29
C PHE A 44 -3.86 10.17 2.17
N HIS A 45 -4.79 9.30 1.79
CA HIS A 45 -5.79 9.64 0.78
C HIS A 45 -6.74 10.76 1.24
N SER A 46 -7.21 10.70 2.50
CA SER A 46 -8.05 11.77 3.05
C SER A 46 -7.31 13.10 3.13
N GLU A 47 -6.06 13.10 3.61
CA GLU A 47 -5.24 14.30 3.71
C GLU A 47 -4.97 14.94 2.35
N HIS A 48 -4.74 14.10 1.32
CA HIS A 48 -4.60 14.55 -0.06
C HIS A 48 -5.89 15.23 -0.55
N ALA A 49 -7.04 14.56 -0.37
CA ALA A 49 -8.33 15.09 -0.81
C ALA A 49 -8.70 16.39 -0.08
N ASP A 50 -8.45 16.47 1.23
CA ASP A 50 -8.69 17.67 2.03
C ASP A 50 -7.77 18.81 1.60
N THR A 51 -6.49 18.52 1.33
CA THR A 51 -5.54 19.54 0.83
C THR A 51 -5.95 20.07 -0.55
N VAL A 52 -6.38 19.19 -1.46
CA VAL A 52 -6.89 19.60 -2.79
C VAL A 52 -8.13 20.48 -2.65
N ARG A 53 -9.07 20.08 -1.78
CA ARG A 53 -10.30 20.84 -1.54
C ARG A 53 -10.01 22.21 -0.92
N GLU A 54 -9.12 22.24 0.08
CA GLU A 54 -8.69 23.46 0.74
C GLU A 54 -8.09 24.43 -0.27
N LEU A 55 -7.05 24.00 -1.01
CA LEU A 55 -6.38 24.86 -2.00
C LEU A 55 -7.33 25.35 -3.09
N ARG A 56 -8.32 24.56 -3.53
CA ARG A 56 -9.32 25.04 -4.50
C ARG A 56 -10.27 26.10 -3.95
N ASN A 57 -10.53 26.07 -2.65
CA ASN A 57 -11.48 26.97 -2.00
C ASN A 57 -10.80 28.26 -1.50
N SER A 58 -9.62 28.16 -0.91
CA SER A 58 -8.90 29.27 -0.29
C SER A 58 -7.71 29.77 -1.12
N GLY A 59 -7.20 28.97 -2.06
CA GLY A 59 -6.06 29.33 -2.90
C GLY A 59 -6.41 30.38 -3.96
N THR A 60 -5.39 31.14 -4.35
CA THR A 60 -5.51 32.15 -5.40
C THR A 60 -5.41 31.49 -6.77
N PRO A 61 -6.40 31.66 -7.67
CA PRO A 61 -6.34 31.08 -9.01
C PRO A 61 -5.32 31.83 -9.88
N VAL A 62 -4.41 31.08 -10.50
CA VAL A 62 -3.34 31.59 -11.37
C VAL A 62 -3.25 30.75 -12.64
N THR A 63 -2.87 31.38 -13.75
CA THR A 63 -2.49 30.67 -14.96
C THR A 63 -0.99 30.40 -14.94
N ALA A 64 -0.60 29.13 -15.08
CA ALA A 64 0.78 28.71 -15.16
C ALA A 64 1.08 28.11 -16.54
N THR A 65 2.31 28.28 -17.01
CA THR A 65 2.79 27.72 -18.28
C THR A 65 3.70 26.52 -18.02
N VAL A 66 3.54 25.46 -18.80
CA VAL A 66 4.41 24.28 -18.73
C VAL A 66 5.74 24.60 -19.40
N THR A 67 6.83 24.59 -18.64
CA THR A 67 8.16 24.95 -19.15
C THR A 67 9.04 23.75 -19.47
N LYS A 68 8.77 22.61 -18.85
CA LYS A 68 9.55 21.39 -19.05
C LYS A 68 8.69 20.17 -18.76
N VAL A 69 8.86 19.12 -19.54
CA VAL A 69 8.34 17.79 -19.23
C VAL A 69 9.54 16.87 -19.05
N GLU A 70 9.58 16.12 -17.95
CA GLU A 70 10.63 15.16 -17.67
C GLU A 70 10.01 13.77 -17.49
N ILE A 71 10.58 12.81 -18.21
CA ILE A 71 10.24 11.40 -18.10
C ILE A 71 11.47 10.75 -17.50
N SER A 72 11.42 10.45 -16.21
CA SER A 72 12.45 9.62 -15.60
C SER A 72 12.17 8.17 -15.99
N SER A 73 13.14 7.45 -16.55
CA SER A 73 13.06 6.01 -16.80
C SER A 73 14.04 5.26 -15.88
N GLY A 74 13.70 5.20 -14.60
CA GLY A 74 14.47 4.44 -13.60
C GLY A 74 14.08 2.95 -13.54
N ARG A 75 14.98 2.12 -12.99
CA ARG A 75 14.80 0.66 -12.76
C ARG A 75 13.57 0.33 -11.91
N SER A 76 12.99 1.31 -11.22
CA SER A 76 11.82 1.20 -10.33
C SER A 76 10.48 1.64 -10.94
N GLY A 77 10.40 1.79 -12.27
CA GLY A 77 9.22 2.34 -12.93
C GLY A 77 9.37 3.85 -13.10
N GLY A 78 9.24 4.31 -14.34
CA GLY A 78 9.53 5.70 -14.68
C GLY A 78 8.44 6.66 -14.20
N THR A 79 8.81 7.75 -13.54
CA THR A 79 7.87 8.82 -13.16
C THR A 79 7.86 9.90 -14.25
N LYS A 80 6.66 10.23 -14.75
CA LYS A 80 6.45 11.36 -15.66
C LYS A 80 6.00 12.59 -14.87
N ARG A 81 6.70 13.70 -15.05
CA ARG A 81 6.42 14.96 -14.37
C ARG A 81 6.61 16.15 -15.30
N PHE A 82 5.99 17.27 -14.99
CA PHE A 82 6.14 18.52 -15.72
C PHE A 82 6.39 19.68 -14.76
N LYS A 83 7.14 20.68 -15.21
CA LYS A 83 7.48 21.87 -14.45
C LYS A 83 6.61 23.02 -14.91
N LEU A 84 5.84 23.57 -13.98
CA LEU A 84 5.04 24.76 -14.22
C LEU A 84 5.84 26.01 -13.89
N ARG A 85 5.57 27.12 -14.57
CA ARG A 85 6.05 28.46 -14.23
C ARG A 85 4.87 29.42 -14.18
N TYR A 86 4.81 30.25 -13.15
CA TYR A 86 3.85 31.32 -12.98
C TYR A 86 4.57 32.49 -12.30
N GLU A 87 4.10 33.72 -12.52
CA GLU A 87 4.79 34.93 -12.06
C GLU A 87 4.25 35.50 -10.73
N GLN A 88 3.30 34.82 -10.10
CA GLN A 88 2.73 35.31 -8.84
C GLN A 88 3.74 35.21 -7.69
N SER A 89 3.87 36.30 -6.93
CA SER A 89 4.61 36.41 -5.65
C SER A 89 6.07 35.91 -5.65
N GLY A 90 6.75 35.93 -6.82
CA GLY A 90 8.13 35.45 -6.93
C GLY A 90 8.27 33.92 -6.96
N GLY A 91 7.14 33.22 -7.14
CA GLY A 91 7.07 31.77 -7.26
C GLY A 91 8.04 31.23 -8.32
N ARG A 92 8.97 30.39 -7.88
CA ARG A 92 9.89 29.69 -8.77
C ARG A 92 9.25 28.36 -9.12
N GLY A 93 8.95 28.18 -10.40
CA GLY A 93 8.21 27.05 -10.92
C GLY A 93 8.46 25.69 -10.25
N ALA A 94 7.39 24.98 -9.90
CA ALA A 94 7.46 23.68 -9.24
C ALA A 94 7.10 22.52 -10.18
N TRP A 95 7.39 21.30 -9.73
CA TRP A 95 7.11 20.07 -10.47
C TRP A 95 5.73 19.51 -10.09
N VAL A 96 5.05 18.90 -11.06
CA VAL A 96 3.78 18.22 -10.88
C VAL A 96 3.87 16.86 -11.58
N ASN A 97 3.37 15.81 -10.93
CA ASN A 97 3.31 14.47 -11.55
C ASN A 97 2.20 14.42 -12.60
N CYS A 98 2.41 13.72 -13.71
CA CYS A 98 1.40 13.67 -14.76
C CYS A 98 0.25 12.70 -14.42
N GLU A 99 0.58 11.56 -13.81
CA GLU A 99 -0.34 10.45 -13.57
C GLU A 99 -1.57 10.81 -12.72
N PRO A 100 -2.75 10.23 -13.02
CA PRO A 100 -2.99 9.14 -14.00
C PRO A 100 -3.06 9.60 -15.47
N ASP A 101 -3.17 10.90 -15.70
CA ASP A 101 -3.40 11.49 -17.02
C ASP A 101 -2.09 11.67 -17.83
N PRO A 102 -2.19 11.85 -19.16
CA PRO A 102 -1.04 12.27 -19.95
C PRO A 102 -0.51 13.64 -19.50
N CYS A 103 0.82 13.80 -19.59
CA CYS A 103 1.46 15.09 -19.35
C CYS A 103 0.95 16.14 -20.37
N PRO A 104 0.72 17.39 -19.94
CA PRO A 104 0.53 18.48 -20.88
C PRO A 104 1.80 18.70 -21.71
N ALA A 105 1.66 19.32 -22.88
CA ALA A 105 2.78 19.68 -23.72
C ALA A 105 3.56 20.86 -23.11
N VAL A 106 4.79 21.07 -23.57
CA VAL A 106 5.53 22.29 -23.25
C VAL A 106 4.79 23.48 -23.89
N ASP A 107 4.80 24.62 -23.20
CA ASP A 107 4.08 25.86 -23.53
C ASP A 107 2.56 25.79 -23.40
N ASP A 108 1.99 24.66 -22.97
CA ASP A 108 0.59 24.60 -22.56
C ASP A 108 0.35 25.49 -21.33
N THR A 109 -0.86 26.03 -21.23
CA THR A 109 -1.33 26.79 -20.07
C THR A 109 -2.27 25.94 -19.23
N VAL A 110 -2.07 25.96 -17.92
CA VAL A 110 -2.85 25.19 -16.95
C VAL A 110 -3.28 26.12 -15.83
N ARG A 111 -4.53 25.99 -15.39
CA ARG A 111 -5.01 26.71 -14.22
C ARG A 111 -4.59 26.01 -12.94
N ILE A 112 -4.04 26.78 -12.01
CA ILE A 112 -3.63 26.31 -10.67
C ILE A 112 -4.25 27.20 -9.60
N TRP A 113 -4.38 26.66 -8.38
CA TRP A 113 -4.74 27.40 -7.18
C TRP A 113 -3.55 27.33 -6.23
N VAL A 114 -2.96 28.49 -5.97
CA VAL A 114 -1.74 28.63 -5.17
C VAL A 114 -2.10 29.08 -3.77
N ASP A 115 -1.49 28.47 -2.77
CA ASP A 115 -1.57 28.92 -1.38
C ASP A 115 -0.93 30.31 -1.26
N PRO A 116 -1.65 31.36 -0.80
CA PRO A 116 -1.10 32.70 -0.69
C PRO A 116 0.04 32.79 0.33
N ASP A 117 0.08 31.88 1.32
CA ASP A 117 1.09 31.85 2.36
C ASP A 117 2.32 31.00 1.96
N ASP A 118 2.16 30.06 1.04
CA ASP A 118 3.24 29.22 0.51
C ASP A 118 3.14 29.06 -1.02
N PRO A 119 3.91 29.83 -1.82
CA PRO A 119 3.80 29.77 -3.26
C PRO A 119 4.21 28.41 -3.84
N TYR A 120 4.95 27.55 -3.13
CA TYR A 120 5.31 26.21 -3.61
C TYR A 120 4.20 25.19 -3.41
N ARG A 121 3.17 25.52 -2.64
CA ARG A 121 2.02 24.68 -2.38
C ARG A 121 0.86 25.11 -3.28
N PHE A 122 0.57 24.29 -4.28
CA PHE A 122 -0.55 24.54 -5.18
C PHE A 122 -1.18 23.25 -5.68
N VAL A 123 -2.39 23.38 -6.22
CA VAL A 123 -3.13 22.32 -6.89
C VAL A 123 -3.51 22.76 -8.29
N ASP A 124 -3.47 21.85 -9.26
CA ASP A 124 -3.94 22.13 -10.61
C ASP A 124 -5.43 21.83 -10.82
N GLU A 125 -5.92 22.20 -12.00
CA GLU A 125 -7.30 21.93 -12.45
C GLU A 125 -7.69 20.45 -12.50
N ARG A 126 -6.72 19.54 -12.48
CA ARG A 126 -6.94 18.09 -12.40
C ARG A 126 -6.80 17.54 -10.98
N GLY A 127 -6.55 18.40 -9.99
CA GLY A 127 -6.42 18.01 -8.59
C GLY A 127 -5.03 17.50 -8.21
N ARG A 128 -4.01 17.77 -9.04
CA ARG A 128 -2.63 17.32 -8.83
C ARG A 128 -1.87 18.34 -8.00
N LEU A 129 -1.23 17.88 -6.93
CA LEU A 129 -0.45 18.72 -6.02
C LEU A 129 0.98 18.93 -6.55
N ALA A 130 1.56 20.07 -6.20
CA ALA A 130 2.97 20.35 -6.40
C ALA A 130 3.86 19.35 -5.63
N VAL A 131 4.92 18.89 -6.29
CA VAL A 131 5.96 18.02 -5.74
C VAL A 131 7.11 18.90 -5.29
N THR A 132 7.30 19.00 -3.97
CA THR A 132 8.33 19.88 -3.38
C THR A 132 9.72 19.24 -3.43
N ASP A 133 9.80 17.90 -3.47
CA ASP A 133 11.08 17.16 -3.52
C ASP A 133 11.11 16.13 -4.67
N PRO A 134 11.97 16.29 -5.70
CA PRO A 134 12.02 15.41 -6.87
C PRO A 134 12.53 13.98 -6.60
N GLY A 135 12.97 13.69 -5.36
CA GLY A 135 13.42 12.36 -4.91
C GLY A 135 12.62 11.79 -3.74
N ARG A 136 11.64 12.54 -3.21
CA ARG A 136 10.74 12.05 -2.18
C ARG A 136 9.59 11.36 -2.90
N ASN A 137 9.55 10.05 -2.83
CA ASN A 137 8.38 9.28 -3.23
C ASN A 137 7.24 9.66 -2.28
N ASP A 138 6.57 10.78 -2.56
CA ASP A 138 5.50 11.38 -1.76
C ASP A 138 4.35 10.39 -1.58
N GLY A 139 4.39 9.61 -0.49
CA GLY A 139 3.29 8.83 0.07
C GLY A 139 2.66 7.73 -0.82
N ARG A 140 2.92 7.72 -2.12
CA ARG A 140 2.16 6.95 -3.12
C ARG A 140 2.67 5.52 -3.23
N MET A 141 3.99 5.30 -3.08
CA MET A 141 4.55 3.95 -2.93
C MET A 141 4.01 3.28 -1.67
N THR A 142 3.96 4.00 -0.55
CA THR A 142 3.35 3.51 0.70
C THR A 142 1.85 3.27 0.55
N MET A 143 1.13 4.09 -0.21
CA MET A 143 -0.29 3.89 -0.50
C MET A 143 -0.54 2.66 -1.39
N VAL A 144 0.18 2.51 -2.51
CA VAL A 144 0.06 1.34 -3.41
C VAL A 144 0.49 0.07 -2.71
N PHE A 145 1.61 0.10 -1.99
CA PHE A 145 2.06 -1.03 -1.19
C PHE A 145 1.04 -1.37 -0.09
N GLY A 146 0.45 -0.34 0.54
CA GLY A 146 -0.60 -0.52 1.54
C GLY A 146 -1.86 -1.14 0.96
N MET A 147 -2.25 -0.75 -0.26
CA MET A 147 -3.42 -1.30 -0.96
C MET A 147 -3.20 -2.75 -1.43
N VAL A 148 -2.00 -3.09 -1.87
CA VAL A 148 -1.62 -4.48 -2.20
C VAL A 148 -1.63 -5.35 -0.95
N MET A 149 -1.03 -4.87 0.15
CA MET A 149 -1.03 -5.60 1.43
C MET A 149 -2.44 -5.73 2.03
N ALA A 150 -3.29 -4.73 1.84
CA ALA A 150 -4.71 -4.81 2.18
C ALA A 150 -5.43 -5.93 1.43
N GLY A 151 -5.24 -5.98 0.10
CA GLY A 151 -5.83 -7.00 -0.75
C GLY A 151 -5.41 -8.41 -0.32
N ILE A 152 -4.12 -8.60 -0.04
CA ILE A 152 -3.59 -9.86 0.49
C ILE A 152 -4.22 -10.20 1.85
N GLY A 153 -4.35 -9.23 2.75
CA GLY A 153 -4.99 -9.41 4.06
C GLY A 153 -6.45 -9.85 3.96
N VAL A 154 -7.23 -9.22 3.07
CA VAL A 154 -8.64 -9.57 2.82
C VAL A 154 -8.76 -10.99 2.26
N VAL A 155 -7.94 -11.34 1.27
CA VAL A 155 -7.91 -12.70 0.71
C VAL A 155 -7.52 -13.73 1.78
N GLY A 156 -6.57 -13.39 2.65
CA GLY A 156 -6.17 -14.22 3.79
C GLY A 156 -7.31 -14.45 4.78
N LEU A 157 -8.05 -13.39 5.13
CA LEU A 157 -9.23 -13.48 6.01
C LEU A 157 -10.34 -14.33 5.41
N ILE A 158 -10.65 -14.14 4.12
CA ILE A 158 -11.65 -14.93 3.41
C ILE A 158 -11.23 -16.40 3.37
N SER A 159 -9.96 -16.68 3.08
CA SER A 159 -9.42 -18.05 3.05
C SER A 159 -9.49 -18.73 4.42
N LEU A 160 -9.18 -18.00 5.50
CA LEU A 160 -9.30 -18.51 6.86
C LEU A 160 -10.77 -18.78 7.22
N ALA A 161 -11.67 -17.85 6.90
CA ALA A 161 -13.10 -18.01 7.16
C ALA A 161 -13.65 -19.26 6.43
N VAL A 162 -13.28 -19.46 5.16
CA VAL A 162 -13.62 -20.66 4.39
C VAL A 162 -13.04 -21.92 5.04
N PHE A 163 -11.78 -21.89 5.48
CA PHE A 163 -11.13 -23.05 6.11
C PHE A 163 -11.75 -23.41 7.46
N LEU A 164 -12.12 -22.42 8.27
CA LEU A 164 -12.86 -22.64 9.52
C LEU A 164 -14.27 -23.17 9.26
N HIS A 165 -14.93 -22.68 8.20
CA HIS A 165 -16.27 -23.11 7.86
C HIS A 165 -16.31 -24.53 7.28
N THR A 166 -15.25 -24.96 6.58
CA THR A 166 -15.13 -26.29 5.96
C THR A 166 -14.40 -27.31 6.84
N GLY A 167 -13.56 -26.87 7.77
CA GLY A 167 -12.68 -27.71 8.59
C GLY A 167 -13.31 -28.27 9.88
N VAL A 168 -14.49 -27.82 10.29
CA VAL A 168 -15.19 -28.31 11.50
C VAL A 168 -15.97 -29.62 11.27
N GLY A 169 -15.81 -30.26 10.10
CA GLY A 169 -16.61 -31.43 9.69
C GLY A 169 -15.96 -32.83 9.76
N SER A 170 -14.72 -32.99 10.26
CA SER A 170 -14.01 -34.29 10.19
C SER A 170 -13.37 -34.75 11.51
N GLY A 171 -13.99 -34.40 12.64
CA GLY A 171 -13.59 -34.87 13.97
C GLY A 171 -14.36 -36.13 14.40
N GLY A 172 -13.83 -37.30 14.01
CA GLY A 172 -13.87 -38.52 14.83
C GLY A 172 -15.22 -39.17 15.18
N ARG A 173 -15.63 -40.18 14.39
CA ARG A 173 -16.33 -41.34 14.94
C ARG A 173 -15.37 -42.51 15.04
N TYR A 174 -14.63 -42.57 16.15
CA TYR A 174 -14.03 -43.84 16.59
C TYR A 174 -15.18 -44.79 16.96
N ARG A 175 -15.56 -45.65 16.02
CA ARG A 175 -16.48 -46.76 16.27
C ARG A 175 -15.70 -47.83 17.03
N ALA A 176 -15.96 -47.97 18.32
CA ALA A 176 -15.37 -49.04 19.12
C ALA A 176 -15.74 -50.41 18.51
N PRO A 177 -14.80 -51.37 18.41
CA PRO A 177 -15.12 -52.71 17.94
C PRO A 177 -15.99 -53.43 18.98
N ARG A 178 -17.18 -53.87 18.58
CA ARG A 178 -17.96 -54.86 19.35
C ARG A 178 -17.18 -56.17 19.33
N ARG A 179 -16.68 -56.58 20.50
CA ARG A 179 -16.27 -57.97 20.72
C ARG A 179 -17.53 -58.84 20.73
N TRP A 180 -17.49 -59.92 19.96
CA TRP A 180 -18.36 -61.09 20.13
C TRP A 180 -17.58 -62.12 20.92
#